data_AF-A0A561UIA8-F1
#
_entry.id   AF-A0A561UIA8-F1
#
_cell.length_a   1.000
_cell.length_b   1.000
_cell.length_c   1.000
_cell.angle_alpha   90.00
_cell.angle_beta   90.00
_cell.angle_gamma   90.00
#
_symmetry.space_group_name_H-M   'P 1'
#
loop_
_entity.id
_entity.type
_entity.pdbx_description
1 polymer ?
#
loop_
_entity_poly.entity_id
_entity_poly.type
_entity_poly.pdbx_seq_one_letter_code
_entity_poly.pdbx_strand_id
1 'polypeptide(L)'
;MATTRRQAAHDSGEDIWDRVAEAGDVGLPREEAMGRNTPAQFERGKAWIRDHQCANKKTGFVLVHSHYAATNNVDMNKLYASIRLHSLYKSVERVYKCALANLPADAKSDLSIMVLLKTCDDIFAAMKFLEEAGFSAQAAGEAAQGSSEASTASAKGRKTSGSAGRR
;
A
#
# COMPACT_ATOMS: atom_id res chain seq x y z
N MET A 1 8.49 19.25 -32.49
CA MET A 1 8.33 18.07 -31.61
C MET A 1 9.16 18.32 -30.35
N ALA A 2 8.51 18.60 -29.21
CA ALA A 2 9.23 18.78 -27.95
C ALA A 2 9.65 17.41 -27.43
N THR A 3 10.95 17.18 -27.31
CA THR A 3 11.51 15.97 -26.70
C THR A 3 11.13 15.98 -25.22
N THR A 4 10.12 15.20 -24.84
CA THR A 4 9.71 15.08 -23.44
C THR A 4 10.89 14.51 -22.66
N ARG A 5 11.57 15.37 -21.89
CA ARG A 5 12.71 14.98 -21.04
C ARG A 5 12.25 13.80 -20.18
N ARG A 6 13.00 12.70 -20.15
CA ARG A 6 12.75 11.60 -19.21
C ARG A 6 12.75 12.21 -17.81
N GLN A 7 11.58 12.31 -17.17
CA GLN A 7 11.50 12.71 -15.77
C GLN A 7 12.15 11.64 -14.92
N ALA A 8 12.93 12.08 -13.91
CA ALA A 8 13.52 11.18 -12.94
C ALA A 8 12.42 10.59 -12.06
N ALA A 9 12.70 9.43 -11.45
CA ALA A 9 11.75 8.79 -10.54
C ALA A 9 11.42 9.70 -9.33
N HIS A 10 12.40 10.48 -8.88
CA HIS A 10 12.27 11.50 -7.85
C HIS A 10 11.20 12.54 -8.21
N ASP A 11 11.32 13.18 -9.38
CA ASP A 11 10.40 14.27 -9.79
C ASP A 11 8.95 13.79 -9.86
N SER A 12 8.72 12.60 -10.44
CA SER A 12 7.39 11.99 -10.46
C SER A 12 6.94 11.60 -9.04
N GLY A 13 7.86 11.14 -8.21
CA GLY A 13 7.60 10.75 -6.82
C GLY A 13 7.17 11.90 -5.93
N GLU A 14 7.86 13.04 -5.97
CA GLU A 14 7.47 14.25 -5.23
C GLU A 14 6.10 14.76 -5.67
N ASP A 15 5.88 14.85 -6.97
CA ASP A 15 4.61 15.32 -7.55
C ASP A 15 3.42 14.42 -7.16
N ILE A 16 3.60 13.09 -7.12
CA ILE A 16 2.58 12.16 -6.62
C ILE A 16 2.40 12.29 -5.10
N TRP A 17 3.51 12.40 -4.36
CA TRP A 17 3.48 12.51 -2.91
C TRP A 17 2.68 13.72 -2.47
N ASP A 18 2.95 14.89 -3.05
CA ASP A 18 2.31 16.14 -2.63
C ASP A 18 0.79 16.08 -2.78
N ARG A 19 0.28 15.54 -3.91
CA ARG A 19 -1.16 15.30 -4.11
C ARG A 19 -1.75 14.35 -3.08
N VAL A 20 -1.11 13.20 -2.88
CA VAL A 20 -1.63 12.16 -1.99
C VAL A 20 -1.52 12.58 -0.52
N ALA A 21 -0.52 13.35 -0.15
CA ALA A 21 -0.34 13.91 1.19
C ALA A 21 -1.34 15.02 1.50
N GLU A 22 -1.70 15.85 0.51
CA GLU A 22 -2.76 16.84 0.65
C GLU A 22 -4.12 16.17 0.95
N ALA A 23 -4.41 15.02 0.33
CA ALA A 23 -5.63 14.25 0.59
C ALA A 23 -5.62 13.50 1.95
N GLY A 24 -4.44 13.27 2.54
CA GLY A 24 -4.29 12.58 3.83
C GLY A 24 -4.94 11.19 3.86
N ASP A 25 -5.65 10.89 4.94
CA ASP A 25 -6.31 9.59 5.18
C ASP A 25 -7.50 9.34 4.24
N VAL A 26 -8.10 10.38 3.66
CA VAL A 26 -9.16 10.22 2.65
C VAL A 26 -8.60 9.54 1.41
N GLY A 27 -7.35 9.89 1.06
CA GLY A 27 -6.65 9.37 -0.10
C GLY A 27 -7.26 9.81 -1.43
N LEU A 28 -6.66 9.34 -2.51
CA LEU A 28 -7.05 9.66 -3.89
C LEU A 28 -7.20 8.39 -4.73
N PRO A 29 -8.20 8.32 -5.63
CA PRO A 29 -8.25 7.26 -6.62
C PRO A 29 -7.01 7.30 -7.52
N ARG A 30 -6.74 6.20 -8.22
CA ARG A 30 -5.51 6.02 -9.01
C ARG A 30 -5.29 7.17 -10.00
N GLU A 31 -6.34 7.59 -10.68
CA GLU A 31 -6.32 8.58 -11.75
C GLU A 31 -5.90 9.95 -11.20
N GLU A 32 -6.44 10.34 -10.04
CA GLU A 32 -6.13 11.60 -9.37
C GLU A 32 -4.73 11.58 -8.74
N ALA A 33 -4.35 10.47 -8.09
CA ALA A 33 -3.00 10.29 -7.54
C ALA A 33 -1.94 10.34 -8.65
N MET A 34 -2.23 9.74 -9.81
CA MET A 34 -1.37 9.74 -10.99
C MET A 34 -1.24 11.14 -11.61
N GLY A 35 -2.34 11.88 -11.68
CA GLY A 35 -2.39 13.21 -12.27
C GLY A 35 -1.90 13.19 -13.71
N ARG A 36 -0.92 14.04 -14.02
CA ARG A 36 -0.33 14.16 -15.37
C ARG A 36 0.71 13.09 -15.71
N ASN A 37 1.08 12.22 -14.77
CA ASN A 37 2.11 11.22 -15.01
C ASN A 37 1.58 10.11 -15.92
N THR A 38 2.43 9.60 -16.81
CA THR A 38 2.13 8.35 -17.52
C THR A 38 2.09 7.17 -16.54
N PRO A 39 1.44 6.04 -16.87
CA PRO A 39 1.43 4.86 -16.02
C PRO A 39 2.83 4.39 -15.61
N ALA A 40 3.81 4.43 -16.51
CA ALA A 40 5.19 4.02 -16.22
C ALA A 40 5.93 5.01 -15.30
N GLN A 41 5.63 6.31 -15.39
CA GLN A 41 6.14 7.30 -14.44
C GLN A 41 5.49 7.12 -13.07
N PHE A 42 4.20 6.84 -13.04
CA PHE A 42 3.47 6.59 -11.80
C PHE A 42 4.02 5.39 -11.03
N GLU A 43 4.24 4.25 -11.69
CA GLU A 43 4.82 3.07 -11.03
C GLU A 43 6.24 3.34 -10.49
N ARG A 44 7.08 4.05 -11.25
CA ARG A 44 8.44 4.42 -10.80
C ARG A 44 8.42 5.43 -9.65
N GLY A 45 7.55 6.43 -9.71
CA GLY A 45 7.39 7.42 -8.65
C GLY A 45 6.92 6.78 -7.34
N LYS A 46 5.95 5.84 -7.40
CA LYS A 46 5.53 5.07 -6.22
C LYS A 46 6.66 4.24 -5.61
N ALA A 47 7.54 3.64 -6.43
CA ALA A 47 8.70 2.92 -5.93
C ALA A 47 9.62 3.88 -5.15
N TRP A 48 9.99 5.00 -5.76
CA TRP A 48 10.81 6.03 -5.10
C TRP A 48 10.18 6.55 -3.79
N ILE A 49 8.86 6.77 -3.77
CA ILE A 49 8.14 7.19 -2.56
C ILE A 49 8.32 6.16 -1.45
N ARG A 50 8.12 4.87 -1.74
CA ARG A 50 8.23 3.79 -0.74
C ARG A 50 9.66 3.60 -0.25
N ASP A 51 10.63 3.70 -1.16
CA ASP A 51 12.04 3.44 -0.86
C ASP A 51 12.69 4.61 -0.09
N HIS A 52 12.20 5.83 -0.27
CA HIS A 52 12.84 7.03 0.30
C HIS A 52 11.87 7.94 1.04
N GLN A 53 10.81 8.40 0.38
CA GLN A 53 9.97 9.48 0.91
C GLN A 53 9.21 9.09 2.18
N CYS A 54 8.69 7.87 2.26
CA CYS A 54 8.01 7.37 3.46
C CYS A 54 8.92 7.43 4.70
N ALA A 55 10.19 7.05 4.53
CA ALA A 55 11.18 7.07 5.60
C ALA A 55 11.57 8.50 6.02
N ASN A 56 11.65 9.41 5.05
CA ASN A 56 11.96 10.83 5.27
C ASN A 56 10.82 11.56 5.99
N LYS A 57 9.58 11.33 5.55
CA LYS A 57 8.39 12.00 6.08
C LYS A 57 7.80 11.33 7.32
N LYS A 58 8.26 10.12 7.67
CA LYS A 58 7.71 9.30 8.75
C LYS A 58 6.20 9.09 8.57
N THR A 59 5.82 8.79 7.33
CA THR A 59 4.42 8.61 6.90
C THR A 59 4.33 7.47 5.91
N GLY A 60 3.36 6.57 6.07
CA GLY A 60 3.15 5.44 5.16
C GLY A 60 2.46 5.87 3.87
N PHE A 61 2.87 5.28 2.73
CA PHE A 61 2.19 5.43 1.44
C PHE A 61 1.48 4.12 1.08
N VAL A 62 0.16 4.11 1.26
CA VAL A 62 -0.65 2.89 1.22
C VAL A 62 -1.72 2.97 0.14
N LEU A 63 -2.15 1.80 -0.36
CA LEU A 63 -3.33 1.67 -1.22
C LEU A 63 -4.40 0.91 -0.43
N VAL A 64 -5.46 1.61 -0.02
CA VAL A 64 -6.56 1.06 0.77
C VAL A 64 -7.87 1.35 0.04
N HIS A 65 -8.72 0.34 -0.15
CA HIS A 65 -10.01 0.47 -0.86
C HIS A 65 -9.91 1.24 -2.19
N SER A 66 -8.89 0.91 -3.00
CA SER A 66 -8.60 1.55 -4.30
C SER A 66 -8.14 3.02 -4.24
N HIS A 67 -7.88 3.57 -3.04
CA HIS A 67 -7.37 4.93 -2.84
C HIS A 67 -5.95 4.91 -2.31
N TYR A 68 -5.08 5.73 -2.90
CA TYR A 68 -3.74 6.00 -2.41
C TYR A 68 -3.80 7.04 -1.30
N ALA A 69 -3.25 6.74 -0.13
CA ALA A 69 -3.21 7.64 1.01
C ALA A 69 -1.79 7.76 1.55
N ALA A 70 -1.44 8.96 2.03
CA ALA A 70 -0.25 9.18 2.84
C ALA A 70 -0.71 9.33 4.30
N THR A 71 -0.45 8.30 5.10
CA THR A 71 -1.09 8.14 6.41
C THR A 71 -0.17 7.56 7.48
N ASN A 72 -0.39 8.01 8.72
CA ASN A 72 0.15 7.41 9.94
C ASN A 72 -0.89 6.59 10.72
N ASN A 73 -2.08 6.41 10.14
CA ASN A 73 -3.10 5.55 10.69
C ASN A 73 -2.59 4.11 10.74
N VAL A 74 -2.49 3.57 11.95
CA VAL A 74 -1.94 2.24 12.22
C VAL A 74 -2.75 1.15 11.53
N ASP A 75 -4.08 1.28 11.51
CA ASP A 75 -4.97 0.25 10.96
C ASP A 75 -4.95 0.23 9.44
N MET A 76 -4.86 1.38 8.79
CA MET A 76 -4.64 1.46 7.33
C MET A 76 -3.29 0.84 6.92
N ASN A 77 -2.23 1.11 7.69
CA ASN A 77 -0.91 0.53 7.44
C ASN A 77 -0.90 -1.00 7.67
N LYS A 78 -1.54 -1.47 8.75
CA LYS A 78 -1.73 -2.91 9.01
C LYS A 78 -2.50 -3.57 7.86
N LEU A 79 -3.61 -3.00 7.43
CA LEU A 79 -4.41 -3.52 6.33
C LEU A 79 -3.61 -3.62 5.03
N TYR A 80 -2.91 -2.53 4.68
CA TYR A 80 -2.06 -2.53 3.50
C TYR A 80 -0.97 -3.60 3.58
N ALA A 81 -0.25 -3.71 4.70
CA ALA A 81 0.77 -4.72 4.91
C ALA A 81 0.21 -6.14 4.79
N SER A 82 -0.92 -6.42 5.44
CA SER A 82 -1.58 -7.73 5.40
C SER A 82 -1.99 -8.14 3.98
N ILE A 83 -2.61 -7.22 3.21
CA ILE A 83 -2.98 -7.48 1.81
C ILE A 83 -1.73 -7.79 0.97
N ARG A 84 -0.66 -7.00 1.14
CA ARG A 84 0.57 -7.16 0.36
C ARG A 84 1.30 -8.45 0.70
N LEU A 85 1.43 -8.79 1.98
CA LEU A 85 2.05 -10.03 2.43
C LEU A 85 1.27 -11.26 1.94
N HIS A 86 -0.06 -11.23 2.04
CA HIS A 86 -0.89 -12.32 1.53
C HIS A 86 -0.78 -12.48 0.00
N SER A 87 -0.70 -11.39 -0.76
CA SER A 87 -0.48 -11.44 -2.21
C SER A 87 0.88 -12.03 -2.59
N LEU A 88 1.94 -11.71 -1.82
CA LEU A 88 3.27 -12.29 -2.01
C LEU A 88 3.25 -13.79 -1.68
N TYR A 89 2.64 -14.17 -0.56
CA TYR A 89 2.44 -15.57 -0.18
C TYR A 89 1.76 -16.37 -1.29
N LYS A 90 0.65 -15.89 -1.85
CA LYS A 90 -0.03 -16.56 -2.97
C LYS A 90 0.85 -16.68 -4.21
N SER A 91 1.73 -15.71 -4.46
CA SER A 91 2.68 -15.78 -5.57
C SER A 91 3.74 -16.86 -5.32
N VAL A 92 4.29 -16.94 -4.11
CA VAL A 92 5.22 -18.00 -3.70
C VAL A 92 4.56 -19.38 -3.75
N GLU A 93 3.33 -19.51 -3.27
CA GLU A 93 2.55 -20.75 -3.32
C GLU A 93 2.40 -21.26 -4.76
N ARG A 94 2.13 -20.36 -5.72
CA ARG A 94 2.04 -20.70 -7.15
C ARG A 94 3.38 -21.14 -7.72
N VAL A 95 4.47 -20.45 -7.39
CA VAL A 95 5.82 -20.84 -7.82
C VAL A 95 6.16 -22.23 -7.30
N TYR A 96 5.93 -22.49 -6.00
CA TYR A 96 6.14 -23.81 -5.42
C TYR A 96 5.36 -24.89 -6.15
N LYS A 97 4.04 -24.73 -6.30
CA LYS A 97 3.17 -25.72 -6.95
C LYS A 97 3.53 -25.98 -8.42
N CYS A 98 3.87 -24.92 -9.16
CA CYS A 98 4.11 -25.01 -10.60
C CYS A 98 5.53 -25.49 -10.93
N ALA A 99 6.54 -25.00 -10.21
CA ALA A 99 7.94 -25.19 -10.59
C ALA A 99 8.72 -26.15 -9.67
N LEU A 100 8.37 -26.28 -8.39
CA LEU A 100 9.20 -26.99 -7.40
C LEU A 100 8.60 -28.30 -6.90
N ALA A 101 7.29 -28.35 -6.67
CA ALA A 101 6.61 -29.51 -6.06
C ALA A 101 6.78 -30.80 -6.88
N ASN A 102 6.73 -30.67 -8.21
CA ASN A 102 6.71 -31.78 -9.16
C ASN A 102 8.09 -32.14 -9.73
N LEU A 103 9.17 -31.56 -9.18
CA LEU A 103 10.52 -31.95 -9.58
C LEU A 103 10.79 -33.42 -9.25
N PRO A 104 11.56 -34.14 -10.08
CA PRO A 104 11.93 -35.52 -9.79
C PRO A 104 12.82 -35.59 -8.54
N ALA A 105 12.82 -36.75 -7.88
CA ALA A 105 13.43 -36.90 -6.55
C ALA A 105 14.96 -36.62 -6.54
N ASP A 106 15.64 -36.96 -7.64
CA ASP A 106 17.05 -36.65 -7.88
C ASP A 106 17.31 -35.14 -7.94
N ALA A 107 16.46 -34.37 -8.63
CA ALA A 107 16.58 -32.91 -8.68
C ALA A 107 16.36 -32.25 -7.30
N LYS A 108 15.62 -32.88 -6.39
CA LYS A 108 15.42 -32.37 -5.02
C LYS A 108 16.66 -32.53 -4.13
N SER A 109 17.66 -33.30 -4.56
CA SER A 109 18.95 -33.40 -3.87
C SER A 109 19.92 -32.27 -4.24
N ASP A 110 19.60 -31.48 -5.28
CA ASP A 110 20.38 -30.30 -5.63
C ASP A 110 20.26 -29.23 -4.54
N LEU A 111 21.40 -28.69 -4.11
CA LEU A 111 21.46 -27.74 -3.00
C LEU A 111 20.66 -26.46 -3.27
N SER A 112 20.67 -25.96 -4.51
CA SER A 112 19.92 -24.75 -4.85
C SER A 112 18.42 -24.99 -4.78
N ILE A 113 17.95 -26.18 -5.20
CA ILE A 113 16.54 -26.57 -5.08
C ILE A 113 16.14 -26.78 -3.61
N MET A 114 16.99 -27.40 -2.80
CA MET A 114 16.74 -27.55 -1.37
C MET A 114 16.58 -26.19 -0.67
N VAL A 115 17.44 -25.22 -0.99
CA VAL A 115 17.34 -23.86 -0.44
C VAL A 115 16.05 -23.17 -0.86
N LEU A 116 15.63 -23.30 -2.13
CA LEU A 116 14.37 -22.73 -2.62
C LEU A 116 13.15 -23.37 -1.95
N LEU A 117 13.14 -24.70 -1.80
CA LEU A 117 12.07 -25.43 -1.10
C LEU A 117 11.97 -24.98 0.36
N LYS A 118 13.11 -24.93 1.08
CA LYS A 118 13.15 -24.47 2.47
C LYS A 118 12.66 -23.02 2.61
N THR A 119 13.02 -22.15 1.67
CA THR A 119 12.55 -20.76 1.66
C THR A 119 11.03 -20.69 1.48
N CYS A 120 10.45 -21.54 0.63
CA CYS A 120 9.00 -21.62 0.49
C CYS A 120 8.34 -22.06 1.80
N ASP A 121 8.86 -23.11 2.43
CA ASP A 121 8.35 -23.63 3.70
C ASP A 121 8.40 -22.57 4.81
N ASP A 122 9.48 -21.80 4.90
CA ASP A 122 9.63 -20.71 5.88
C ASP A 122 8.60 -19.60 5.66
N ILE A 123 8.35 -19.22 4.40
CA ILE A 123 7.31 -18.25 4.06
C ILE A 123 5.93 -18.79 4.42
N PHE A 124 5.66 -20.07 4.15
CA PHE A 124 4.38 -20.70 4.48
C PHE A 124 4.15 -20.76 5.98
N ALA A 125 5.19 -21.11 6.76
CA ALA A 125 5.12 -21.12 8.21
C ALA A 125 4.89 -19.72 8.79
N ALA A 126 5.60 -18.71 8.29
CA ALA A 126 5.42 -17.32 8.73
C ALA A 126 4.00 -16.81 8.45
N MET A 127 3.44 -17.14 7.28
CA MET A 127 2.08 -16.74 6.93
C MET A 127 1.02 -17.46 7.76
N LYS A 128 1.22 -18.76 8.02
CA LYS A 128 0.35 -19.52 8.92
C LYS A 128 0.32 -18.90 10.32
N PHE A 129 1.48 -18.52 10.85
CA PHE A 129 1.57 -17.84 12.14
C PHE A 129 0.81 -16.50 12.15
N LEU A 130 0.91 -15.70 11.08
CA LEU A 130 0.16 -14.45 10.95
C LEU A 130 -1.36 -14.71 10.94
N GLU A 131 -1.82 -15.69 10.18
CA GLU A 131 -3.25 -16.06 10.11
C GLU A 131 -3.77 -16.55 11.48
N GLU A 132 -2.99 -17.38 12.19
CA GLU A 132 -3.31 -17.85 13.55
C GLU A 132 -3.32 -16.72 14.58
N ALA A 133 -2.47 -15.69 14.40
CA ALA A 133 -2.47 -14.49 15.21
C ALA A 133 -3.63 -13.53 14.88
N GLY A 134 -4.56 -13.92 14.00
CA GLY A 134 -5.72 -13.13 13.62
C GLY A 134 -5.44 -12.07 12.54
N PHE A 135 -4.24 -12.06 11.96
CA PHE A 135 -3.94 -11.20 10.81
C PHE A 135 -4.52 -11.82 9.54
N SER A 136 -5.74 -11.41 9.20
CA SER A 136 -6.30 -11.65 7.88
C SER A 136 -6.56 -10.33 7.16
N ALA A 137 -6.44 -10.32 5.83
CA ALA A 137 -6.80 -9.16 5.02
C ALA A 137 -8.27 -8.75 5.24
N GLN A 138 -9.13 -9.70 5.60
CA GLN A 138 -10.54 -9.48 5.92
C GLN A 138 -10.71 -8.80 7.28
N ALA A 139 -10.10 -9.32 8.36
CA ALA A 139 -10.17 -8.73 9.70
C ALA A 139 -9.56 -7.31 9.73
N ALA A 140 -8.47 -7.09 8.99
CA ALA A 140 -7.90 -5.75 8.84
C ALA A 140 -8.79 -4.80 8.01
N GLY A 141 -9.56 -5.35 7.06
CA GLY A 141 -10.53 -4.59 6.26
C GLY A 141 -11.70 -4.08 7.10
N GLU A 142 -12.23 -4.95 7.97
CA GLU A 142 -13.32 -4.63 8.92
C GLU A 142 -12.88 -3.54 9.92
N ALA A 143 -11.68 -3.65 10.49
CA ALA A 143 -11.13 -2.66 11.42
C ALA A 143 -10.94 -1.28 10.76
N ALA A 144 -10.48 -1.22 9.52
CA ALA A 144 -10.27 0.04 8.80
C ALA A 144 -11.58 0.76 8.45
N GLN A 145 -12.68 0.02 8.23
CA GLN A 145 -14.00 0.61 7.97
C GLN A 145 -14.61 1.23 9.23
N GLY A 146 -14.46 0.56 10.39
CA GLY A 146 -14.98 1.04 11.68
C GLY A 146 -14.37 2.36 12.17
N SER A 147 -13.14 2.69 11.77
CA SER A 147 -12.51 3.98 12.11
C SER A 147 -13.02 5.18 11.31
N SER A 148 -13.72 4.98 10.18
CA SER A 148 -14.20 6.09 9.34
C SER A 148 -15.46 6.77 9.88
N GLU A 149 -16.29 6.06 10.65
CA GLU A 149 -17.51 6.63 11.22
C GLU A 149 -17.26 7.58 12.41
N ALA A 150 -16.13 7.42 13.12
CA ALA A 150 -15.83 8.24 14.30
C ALA A 150 -15.41 9.69 13.99
N SER A 151 -14.97 10.00 12.76
CA SER A 151 -14.42 11.32 12.40
C SER A 151 -15.44 12.34 11.86
N THR A 152 -16.74 12.00 11.79
CA THR A 152 -17.77 12.95 11.33
C THR A 152 -18.44 13.77 12.44
N ALA A 153 -18.07 13.57 13.71
CA ALA A 153 -18.75 14.17 14.86
C ALA A 153 -18.18 15.53 15.35
N SER A 154 -17.24 16.18 14.63
CA SER A 154 -16.68 17.49 15.06
C SER A 154 -16.56 18.49 13.92
N ALA A 155 -17.68 18.78 13.24
CA ALA A 155 -17.76 19.92 12.33
C ALA A 155 -19.17 20.53 12.31
N LYS A 156 -19.71 20.90 13.49
CA LYS A 156 -20.94 21.71 13.54
C LYS A 156 -21.00 22.56 14.80
N GLY A 157 -20.43 23.76 14.76
CA GLY A 157 -20.53 24.66 15.91
C GLY A 157 -19.83 26.00 15.84
N ARG A 158 -20.00 26.80 14.78
CA ARG A 158 -19.91 28.27 14.93
C ARG A 158 -20.64 29.00 13.81
N LYS A 159 -21.94 29.23 13.99
CA LYS A 159 -22.69 30.25 13.23
C LYS A 159 -22.35 31.62 13.84
N THR A 160 -21.62 32.43 13.09
CA THR A 160 -21.48 33.87 13.34
C THR A 160 -22.77 34.57 12.91
N SER A 161 -23.59 35.01 13.87
CA SER A 161 -24.69 35.94 13.63
C SER A 161 -24.17 37.37 13.76
N GLY A 162 -23.63 37.93 12.66
CA GLY A 162 -23.38 39.37 12.54
C GLY A 162 -24.63 40.04 11.99
N SER A 163 -25.44 40.61 12.89
CA SER A 163 -26.62 41.41 12.55
C SER A 163 -26.19 42.70 11.85
N ALA A 164 -26.72 42.92 10.65
CA ALA A 164 -26.75 44.20 9.99
C ALA A 164 -27.81 45.09 10.69
N GLY A 165 -27.38 46.23 11.22
CA GLY A 165 -28.25 47.27 11.78
C GLY A 165 -28.02 48.59 11.04
N ARG A 166 -28.96 48.94 10.15
CA ARG A 166 -29.11 50.28 9.58
C ARG A 166 -29.61 51.24 10.68
N ARG A 167 -28.95 52.38 10.83
CA ARG A 167 -29.51 53.75 10.75
C ARG A 167 -28.40 54.76 10.85
#